data_AF-A0A0W0RVB1-F1
#
_entry.id   AF-A0A0W0RVB1-F1
#
_cell.length_a   1.000
_cell.length_b   1.000
_cell.length_c   1.000
_cell.angle_alpha   90.00
_cell.angle_beta   90.00
_cell.angle_gamma   90.00
#
_symmetry.space_group_name_H-M   'P 1'
#
loop_
_entity.id
_entity.type
_entity.pdbx_description
1 polymer ?
#
loop_
_entity_poly.entity_id
_entity_poly.type
_entity_poly.pdbx_seq_one_letter_code
_entity_poly.pdbx_strand_id
1 'polypeptide(L)'
;MTNIVIQLFENIKVLVFKKDNITFYYNGFNELLNLMEMAIALDKDDNCVFTYVVDHETEETNKLKYHEGINAEYSDEGHYHFERKDKGKISVKDVVQLLDYLIEYNLLNNRDKSMVMKMYRDKKSTQRKLSVFSHVSEKDSVSSYVERDLSYNPM
;
A
#
# COMPACT_ATOMS: atom_id res chain seq x y z
N MET A 1 5.44 6.60 0.77
CA MET A 1 5.09 5.48 1.66
C MET A 1 5.48 4.24 0.90
N THR A 2 6.36 3.41 1.46
CA THR A 2 6.71 2.14 0.83
C THR A 2 5.49 1.21 0.86
N ASN A 3 5.29 0.43 -0.19
CA ASN A 3 4.14 -0.47 -0.28
C ASN A 3 4.20 -1.52 0.84
N ILE A 4 3.05 -1.83 1.43
CA ILE A 4 2.90 -2.88 2.43
C ILE A 4 2.25 -4.07 1.74
N VAL A 5 3.05 -5.10 1.46
CA VAL A 5 2.61 -6.36 0.86
C VAL A 5 2.36 -7.40 1.95
N ILE A 6 1.21 -8.07 1.94
CA ILE A 6 0.84 -9.11 2.91
C ILE A 6 0.35 -10.32 2.12
N GLN A 7 1.00 -11.47 2.34
CA GLN A 7 0.60 -12.75 1.76
C GLN A 7 -0.36 -13.47 2.70
N LEU A 8 -1.33 -14.14 2.10
CA LEU A 8 -2.43 -14.87 2.70
C LEU A 8 -2.55 -16.24 2.02
N PHE A 9 -3.29 -17.16 2.63
CA PHE A 9 -3.34 -18.56 2.21
C PHE A 9 -4.72 -19.03 1.72
N GLU A 10 -5.72 -18.15 1.73
CA GLU A 10 -7.10 -18.46 1.36
C GLU A 10 -7.51 -17.65 0.12
N ASN A 11 -8.79 -17.32 -0.01
CA ASN A 11 -9.46 -16.69 -1.17
C ASN A 11 -8.67 -15.51 -1.77
N ILE A 12 -8.17 -14.63 -0.91
CA ILE A 12 -7.17 -13.62 -1.29
C ILE A 12 -5.78 -14.19 -1.01
N LYS A 13 -4.89 -14.13 -2.01
CA LYS A 13 -3.46 -14.52 -1.91
C LYS A 13 -2.60 -13.39 -1.39
N VAL A 14 -2.82 -12.18 -1.90
CA VAL A 14 -1.95 -11.03 -1.60
C VAL A 14 -2.78 -9.76 -1.46
N LEU A 15 -2.51 -9.02 -0.39
CA LEU A 15 -2.98 -7.66 -0.16
C LEU A 15 -1.81 -6.69 -0.30
N VAL A 16 -1.95 -5.69 -1.16
CA VAL A 16 -0.94 -4.64 -1.35
C VAL A 16 -1.54 -3.30 -0.97
N PHE A 17 -1.08 -2.73 0.14
CA PHE A 17 -1.47 -1.39 0.56
C PHE A 17 -0.44 -0.38 0.07
N LYS A 18 -0.90 0.57 -0.75
CA LYS A 18 -0.12 1.74 -1.18
C LYS A 18 -0.56 2.98 -0.39
N LYS A 19 -0.11 4.16 -0.82
CA LYS A 19 -0.42 5.42 -0.12
C LYS A 19 -1.93 5.73 -0.12
N ASP A 20 -2.58 5.55 -1.25
CA ASP A 20 -3.93 6.00 -1.57
C ASP A 20 -4.80 4.91 -2.22
N ASN A 21 -4.22 3.74 -2.51
CA ASN A 21 -4.91 2.62 -3.14
C ASN A 21 -4.51 1.28 -2.51
N ILE A 22 -5.31 0.27 -2.79
CA ILE A 22 -5.15 -1.10 -2.32
C ILE A 22 -5.42 -2.04 -3.49
N THR A 23 -4.58 -3.06 -3.62
CA THR A 23 -4.72 -4.09 -4.64
C THR A 23 -4.85 -5.46 -3.99
N PHE A 24 -5.79 -6.25 -4.49
CA PHE A 24 -6.01 -7.63 -4.07
C PHE A 24 -5.65 -8.58 -5.19
N TYR A 25 -4.93 -9.65 -4.88
CA TYR A 25 -4.69 -10.78 -5.77
C TYR A 25 -5.44 -11.99 -5.22
N TYR A 26 -6.21 -12.67 -6.06
CA TYR A 26 -7.15 -13.70 -5.64
C TYR A 26 -6.95 -15.04 -6.37
N ASN A 27 -7.55 -16.11 -5.83
CA ASN A 27 -7.32 -17.47 -6.33
C ASN A 27 -8.07 -17.80 -7.62
N GLY A 28 -9.24 -17.23 -7.87
CA GLY A 28 -10.00 -17.56 -9.06
C GLY A 28 -11.26 -16.74 -9.28
N PHE A 29 -12.10 -17.25 -10.17
CA PHE A 29 -13.28 -16.55 -10.67
C PHE A 29 -14.35 -16.31 -9.59
N ASN A 30 -14.52 -17.24 -8.64
CA ASN A 30 -15.51 -17.06 -7.57
C ASN A 30 -15.15 -15.86 -6.67
N GLU A 31 -13.86 -15.71 -6.35
CA GLU A 31 -13.38 -14.58 -5.57
C GLU A 31 -13.53 -13.26 -6.34
N LEU A 32 -13.32 -13.29 -7.66
CA LEU A 32 -13.62 -12.13 -8.51
C LEU A 32 -15.10 -11.73 -8.42
N LEU A 33 -16.03 -12.69 -8.50
CA LEU A 33 -17.47 -12.39 -8.38
C LEU A 33 -17.80 -11.74 -7.03
N ASN A 34 -17.28 -12.30 -5.93
CA ASN A 34 -17.47 -11.72 -4.60
C ASN A 34 -16.84 -10.32 -4.47
N LEU A 35 -15.67 -10.11 -5.09
CA LEU A 35 -15.00 -8.80 -5.12
C LEU A 35 -15.78 -7.76 -5.91
N MET A 36 -16.38 -8.15 -7.04
CA MET A 36 -17.26 -7.28 -7.83
C MET A 36 -18.53 -6.92 -7.06
N GLU A 37 -19.14 -7.88 -6.37
CA GLU A 37 -20.33 -7.62 -5.54
C GLU A 37 -20.00 -6.67 -4.39
N MET A 38 -18.89 -6.92 -3.70
CA MET A 38 -18.37 -6.04 -2.65
C MET A 38 -18.08 -4.64 -3.21
N ALA A 39 -17.47 -4.53 -4.39
CA ALA A 39 -17.17 -3.24 -5.01
C ALA A 39 -18.43 -2.42 -5.30
N ILE A 40 -19.50 -3.06 -5.79
CA ILE A 40 -20.80 -2.42 -6.01
C ILE A 40 -21.40 -1.94 -4.68
N ALA A 41 -21.24 -2.71 -3.60
CA ALA A 41 -21.73 -2.33 -2.27
C ALA A 41 -20.95 -1.15 -1.68
N LEU A 42 -19.61 -1.17 -1.80
CA LEU A 42 -18.73 -0.07 -1.35
C LEU A 42 -19.02 1.24 -2.08
N ASP A 43 -19.32 1.17 -3.38
CA ASP A 43 -19.64 2.35 -4.18
C ASP A 43 -20.94 3.02 -3.72
N LYS A 44 -21.90 2.22 -3.24
CA LYS A 44 -23.18 2.67 -2.69
C LYS A 44 -23.13 3.09 -1.21
N ASP A 45 -22.06 2.79 -0.48
CA ASP A 45 -21.89 3.24 0.90
C ASP A 45 -21.21 4.62 0.95
N ASP A 46 -21.98 5.64 1.34
CA ASP A 46 -21.50 7.01 1.54
C ASP A 46 -20.44 7.12 2.65
N ASN A 47 -20.42 6.16 3.59
CA ASN A 47 -19.42 6.12 4.66
C ASN A 47 -18.14 5.40 4.25
N CYS A 48 -18.13 4.74 3.10
CA CYS A 48 -16.94 4.09 2.58
C CYS A 48 -16.11 5.06 1.76
N VAL A 49 -14.85 5.20 2.17
CA VAL A 49 -13.87 6.07 1.49
C VAL A 49 -13.25 5.43 0.25
N PHE A 50 -13.51 4.14 0.01
CA PHE A 50 -12.99 3.41 -1.14
C PHE A 50 -14.03 3.34 -2.26
N THR A 51 -13.55 3.49 -3.48
CA THR A 51 -14.28 3.11 -4.69
C THR A 51 -13.42 2.13 -5.49
N TYR A 52 -14.05 1.37 -6.36
CA TYR A 52 -13.33 0.48 -7.26
C TYR A 52 -12.88 1.26 -8.50
N VAL A 53 -11.75 0.84 -9.05
CA VAL A 53 -11.23 1.43 -10.30
C VAL A 53 -11.81 0.66 -11.48
N VAL A 54 -12.81 1.23 -12.16
CA VAL A 54 -13.41 0.68 -13.39
C VAL A 54 -12.43 0.80 -14.55
N ASP A 55 -11.78 1.97 -14.65
CA ASP A 55 -10.94 2.30 -15.78
C ASP A 55 -9.53 1.77 -15.56
N HIS A 56 -9.25 0.62 -16.17
CA HIS A 56 -7.90 0.33 -16.63
C HIS A 56 -7.72 1.07 -17.95
N GLU A 57 -7.57 2.41 -17.90
CA GLU A 57 -7.14 3.15 -19.08
C GLU A 57 -5.92 2.41 -19.64
N THR A 58 -6.02 1.96 -20.89
CA THR A 58 -5.13 0.98 -21.53
C THR A 58 -3.69 1.48 -21.71
N GLU A 59 -3.36 2.65 -21.18
CA GLU A 59 -2.01 3.19 -21.18
C GLU A 59 -1.10 2.38 -20.25
N GLU A 60 0.04 1.91 -20.78
CA GLU A 60 1.05 1.13 -20.05
C GLU A 60 1.50 1.79 -18.73
N THR A 61 1.44 3.13 -18.68
CA THR A 61 1.75 3.98 -17.53
C THR A 61 0.86 3.69 -16.31
N ASN A 62 -0.43 3.42 -16.50
CA ASN A 62 -1.33 3.13 -15.38
C ASN A 62 -1.14 1.70 -14.85
N LYS A 63 -0.87 0.72 -15.73
CA LYS A 63 -0.48 -0.63 -15.31
C LYS A 63 0.77 -0.61 -14.43
N LEU A 64 1.79 0.15 -14.82
CA LEU A 64 3.02 0.31 -14.03
C LEU A 64 2.74 0.85 -12.62
N LYS A 65 1.86 1.85 -12.49
CA LYS A 65 1.47 2.43 -11.20
C LYS A 65 0.81 1.38 -10.27
N TYR A 66 -0.01 0.49 -10.82
CA TYR A 66 -0.69 -0.55 -10.04
C TYR A 66 0.22 -1.72 -9.68
N HIS A 67 1.20 -2.08 -10.51
CA HIS A 67 2.15 -3.17 -10.23
C HIS A 67 3.47 -2.70 -9.57
N GLU A 68 3.69 -1.40 -9.38
CA GLU A 68 4.90 -0.89 -8.73
C GLU A 68 5.10 -1.51 -7.33
N GLY A 69 6.31 -2.03 -7.08
CA GLY A 69 6.70 -2.65 -5.80
C GLY A 69 6.06 -4.01 -5.53
N ILE A 70 5.47 -4.64 -6.55
CA ILE A 70 4.89 -5.98 -6.50
C ILE A 70 5.80 -6.91 -7.30
N ASN A 71 5.90 -8.17 -6.87
CA ASN A 71 6.64 -9.18 -7.62
C ASN A 71 5.97 -9.33 -9.00
N ALA A 72 6.78 -9.29 -10.07
CA ALA A 72 6.31 -9.42 -11.44
C ALA A 72 5.52 -10.71 -11.68
N GLU A 73 5.79 -11.78 -10.90
CA GLU A 73 5.03 -13.04 -10.96
C GLU A 73 3.53 -12.87 -10.67
N TYR A 74 3.12 -11.80 -9.99
CA TYR A 74 1.70 -11.51 -9.75
C TYR A 74 1.04 -10.70 -10.87
N SER A 75 1.78 -10.14 -11.86
CA SER A 75 1.18 -9.26 -12.88
C SER A 75 0.12 -9.95 -13.72
N ASP A 76 0.27 -11.26 -13.90
CA ASP A 76 -0.60 -12.09 -14.72
C ASP A 76 -1.71 -12.77 -13.89
N GLU A 77 -1.71 -12.58 -12.57
CA GLU A 77 -2.76 -13.10 -11.70
C GLU A 77 -4.03 -12.20 -11.73
N GLY A 78 -5.18 -12.82 -11.49
CA GLY A 78 -6.43 -12.10 -11.28
C GLY A 78 -6.29 -11.14 -10.10
N HIS A 79 -6.51 -9.86 -10.36
CA HIS A 79 -6.39 -8.81 -9.37
C HIS A 79 -7.56 -7.82 -9.43
N TYR A 80 -7.75 -7.10 -8.32
CA TYR A 80 -8.80 -6.11 -8.18
C TYR A 80 -8.27 -4.89 -7.43
N HIS A 81 -8.63 -3.69 -7.88
CA HIS A 81 -8.09 -2.43 -7.37
C HIS A 81 -9.17 -1.57 -6.71
N PHE A 82 -8.83 -1.09 -5.51
CA PHE A 82 -9.61 -0.09 -4.78
C PHE A 82 -8.77 1.16 -4.58
N GLU A 83 -9.35 2.33 -4.84
CA GLU A 83 -8.73 3.60 -4.54
C GLU A 83 -9.58 4.43 -3.59
N ARG A 84 -8.94 5.35 -2.89
CA ARG A 84 -9.68 6.31 -2.09
C ARG A 84 -10.37 7.34 -2.99
N LYS A 85 -11.67 7.54 -2.77
CA LYS A 85 -12.49 8.57 -3.43
C LYS A 85 -11.88 9.98 -3.30
N ASP A 86 -11.24 10.27 -2.15
CA ASP A 86 -10.63 11.57 -1.82
C ASP A 86 -9.13 11.69 -2.15
N LYS A 87 -8.49 10.63 -2.70
CA LYS A 87 -7.04 10.54 -2.94
C LYS A 87 -6.16 10.81 -1.70
N GLY A 88 -6.74 10.65 -0.51
CA GLY A 88 -6.07 10.81 0.78
C GLY A 88 -5.08 9.68 1.08
N LYS A 89 -4.46 9.73 2.27
CA LYS A 89 -3.63 8.62 2.75
C LYS A 89 -4.50 7.57 3.44
N ILE A 90 -4.24 6.29 3.18
CA ILE A 90 -4.91 5.18 3.86
C ILE A 90 -4.55 5.19 5.37
N SER A 91 -5.57 5.40 6.19
CA SER A 91 -5.51 5.33 7.65
C SER A 91 -5.75 3.90 8.14
N VAL A 92 -5.51 3.67 9.43
CA VAL A 92 -5.78 2.36 10.06
C VAL A 92 -7.29 2.07 10.08
N LYS A 93 -8.14 3.10 10.23
CA LYS A 93 -9.60 2.96 10.25
C LYS A 93 -10.11 2.45 8.91
N ASP A 94 -9.59 3.00 7.82
CA ASP A 94 -10.00 2.62 6.46
C ASP A 94 -9.63 1.15 6.19
N VAL A 95 -8.44 0.72 6.61
CA VAL A 95 -8.04 -0.69 6.51
C VAL A 95 -8.98 -1.60 7.29
N VAL A 96 -9.38 -1.20 8.50
CA VAL A 96 -10.32 -2.00 9.31
C VAL A 96 -11.67 -2.12 8.60
N GLN A 97 -12.25 -1.00 8.15
CA GLN A 97 -13.52 -0.99 7.42
C GLN A 97 -13.47 -1.90 6.19
N LEU A 98 -12.41 -1.79 5.38
CA LEU A 98 -12.24 -2.64 4.20
C LEU A 98 -12.13 -4.12 4.54
N LEU A 99 -11.42 -4.47 5.62
CA LEU A 99 -11.32 -5.86 6.07
C LEU A 99 -12.65 -6.40 6.62
N ASP A 100 -13.50 -5.54 7.19
CA ASP A 100 -14.86 -5.92 7.58
C ASP A 100 -15.72 -6.28 6.36
N TYR A 101 -15.65 -5.48 5.29
CA TYR A 101 -16.29 -5.84 4.01
C TYR A 101 -15.75 -7.15 3.45
N LEU A 102 -14.43 -7.35 3.46
CA LEU A 102 -13.85 -8.61 2.97
C LEU A 102 -14.34 -9.84 3.76
N ILE A 103 -14.65 -9.70 5.06
CA ILE A 103 -15.27 -10.77 5.84
C ILE A 103 -16.73 -10.96 5.44
N GLU A 104 -17.50 -9.87 5.33
CA GLU A 104 -18.93 -9.90 4.95
C GLU A 104 -19.16 -10.63 3.62
N TYR A 105 -18.26 -10.44 2.66
CA TYR A 105 -18.31 -11.06 1.33
C TYR A 105 -17.53 -12.39 1.24
N ASN A 106 -17.21 -13.01 2.38
CA ASN A 106 -16.51 -14.31 2.47
C ASN A 106 -15.16 -14.35 1.72
N LEU A 107 -14.48 -13.21 1.60
CA LEU A 107 -13.15 -13.12 0.98
C LEU A 107 -12.02 -13.27 2.00
N LEU A 108 -12.31 -13.02 3.28
CA LEU A 108 -11.43 -13.25 4.42
C LEU A 108 -12.22 -13.82 5.58
N ASN A 109 -11.51 -14.40 6.53
CA ASN A 109 -12.05 -14.75 7.84
C ASN A 109 -11.46 -13.85 8.96
N ASN A 110 -11.99 -13.98 10.17
CA ASN A 110 -11.53 -13.19 11.33
C ASN A 110 -10.05 -13.44 11.71
N ARG A 111 -9.53 -14.63 11.43
CA ARG A 111 -8.12 -14.97 11.65
C ARG A 111 -7.25 -14.20 10.66
N ASP A 112 -7.61 -14.16 9.39
CA ASP A 112 -6.89 -13.39 8.37
C ASP A 112 -6.92 -11.90 8.67
N LYS A 113 -8.10 -11.34 9.01
CA LYS A 113 -8.21 -9.93 9.43
C LYS A 113 -7.25 -9.61 10.57
N SER A 114 -7.20 -10.45 11.60
CA SER A 114 -6.29 -10.26 12.74
C SER A 114 -4.82 -10.28 12.31
N MET A 115 -4.45 -11.21 11.43
CA MET A 115 -3.09 -11.33 10.89
C MET A 115 -2.71 -10.11 10.04
N VAL A 116 -3.58 -9.71 9.11
CA VAL A 116 -3.39 -8.54 8.24
C VAL A 116 -3.20 -7.29 9.08
N MET A 117 -4.05 -7.07 10.09
CA MET A 117 -3.95 -5.90 10.96
C MET A 117 -2.65 -5.85 11.75
N LYS A 118 -2.18 -7.00 12.26
CA LYS A 118 -0.89 -7.09 12.93
C LYS A 118 0.25 -6.72 11.96
N MET A 119 0.32 -7.38 10.81
CA MET A 119 1.38 -7.16 9.81
C MET A 119 1.38 -5.73 9.26
N TYR A 120 0.21 -5.16 9.01
CA TYR A 120 0.07 -3.78 8.54
C TYR A 120 0.62 -2.78 9.55
N ARG A 121 0.28 -2.94 10.84
CA ARG A 121 0.77 -2.07 11.92
C ARG A 121 2.28 -2.20 12.10
N ASP A 122 2.79 -3.43 12.13
CA ASP A 122 4.23 -3.71 12.28
C ASP A 122 5.03 -3.06 11.15
N LYS A 123 4.63 -3.30 9.89
CA LYS A 123 5.29 -2.71 8.71
C LYS A 123 5.20 -1.19 8.67
N LYS A 124 4.04 -0.61 9.01
CA LYS A 124 3.86 0.85 9.08
C LYS A 124 4.73 1.48 10.17
N SER A 125 4.92 0.79 11.30
CA SER A 125 5.80 1.26 12.39
C SER A 125 7.28 1.25 11.97
N THR A 126 7.72 0.20 11.29
CA THR A 126 9.09 0.08 10.78
C THR A 126 9.41 1.15 9.74
N GLN A 127 8.47 1.42 8.82
CA GLN A 127 8.61 2.51 7.84
C GLN A 127 8.77 3.88 8.49
N ARG A 128 7.99 4.17 9.55
CA ARG A 128 8.13 5.43 10.30
C ARG A 128 9.51 5.56 10.93
N LYS A 129 10.01 4.50 11.58
CA LYS A 129 11.35 4.50 12.18
C LYS A 129 12.43 4.80 11.14
N LEU A 130 12.42 4.10 10.00
CA LEU A 130 13.38 4.31 8.91
C LEU A 130 13.34 5.75 8.35
N SER A 131 12.15 6.33 8.18
CA SER A 131 12.01 7.72 7.71
C SER A 131 12.53 8.77 8.70
N VAL A 132 12.50 8.48 10.00
CA VAL A 132 13.08 9.36 11.03
C VAL A 132 14.60 9.31 10.97
N PHE A 133 15.18 8.12 10.80
CA PHE A 133 16.65 7.98 10.69
C PHE A 133 17.23 8.67 9.44
N SER A 134 16.54 8.63 8.30
CA SER A 134 16.99 9.34 7.09
C SER A 134 16.99 10.87 7.28
N HIS A 135 16.02 11.42 8.01
CA HIS A 135 15.97 12.87 8.29
C HIS A 135 16.96 13.34 9.37
N VAL A 136 17.42 12.45 10.24
CA VAL A 136 18.48 12.77 11.21
C VAL A 136 19.85 12.78 10.50
N SER A 137 20.11 11.83 9.60
CA SER A 137 21.37 11.75 8.86
C SER A 137 21.65 12.95 7.94
N GLU A 138 20.61 13.62 7.44
CA GLU A 138 20.76 14.83 6.60
C GLU A 138 21.08 16.09 7.41
N LYS A 139 20.78 16.12 8.72
CA LYS A 139 21.09 17.28 9.58
C LYS A 139 22.50 17.23 10.16
N ASP A 140 23.13 16.06 10.19
CA ASP A 140 24.49 15.88 10.72
C ASP A 140 25.60 16.00 9.65
N SER A 141 25.25 16.32 8.39
CA SER A 141 26.22 16.49 7.30
C SER A 141 26.56 17.95 6.94
N VAL A 142 26.11 18.94 7.73
CA VAL A 142 26.57 20.33 7.60
C VAL A 142 27.38 20.75 8.83
N SER A 143 28.51 20.08 9.07
CA SER A 143 29.54 20.60 9.97
C SER A 143 30.86 19.88 9.75
N SER A 144 31.67 20.36 8.81
CA SER A 144 33.12 20.54 8.98
C SER A 144 33.73 20.87 7.62
N TYR A 145 34.13 22.13 7.42
CA TYR A 145 35.50 22.46 7.03
C TYR A 145 35.69 23.95 7.32
N VAL A 146 36.07 24.21 8.57
CA VAL A 146 36.82 25.41 8.94
C VAL A 146 38.26 25.10 8.58
N GLU A 147 38.79 25.69 7.51
CA GLU A 147 40.23 25.82 7.35
C GLU A 147 40.61 27.27 7.61
N ARG A 148 41.16 27.51 8.80
CA ARG A 148 41.96 28.68 9.11
C ARG A 148 43.41 28.38 8.74
N ASP A 149 43.92 29.22 7.84
CA ASP A 149 45.18 29.95 7.90
C ASP A 149 46.57 29.27 7.85
N LEU A 150 47.37 29.88 6.95
CA LEU A 150 48.81 30.15 6.97
C LEU A 150 49.80 29.03 6.61
N SER A 151 50.46 29.16 5.45
CA SER A 151 51.87 29.64 5.39
C SER A 151 52.47 29.57 3.97
N TYR A 152 53.06 30.70 3.55
CA TYR A 152 54.41 30.86 2.98
C TYR A 152 54.87 29.98 1.79
N ASN A 153 55.24 30.60 0.64
CA ASN A 153 56.64 30.65 0.13
C ASN A 153 56.74 31.52 -1.16
N PRO A 154 57.92 31.81 -1.74
CA PRO A 154 58.41 33.18 -1.95
C PRO A 154 58.57 33.55 -3.43
N MET A 155 58.69 34.85 -3.72
CA MET A 155 59.58 35.42 -4.74
C MET A 155 59.90 36.86 -4.39
#